data_AF-A0A1C6G8C7-F1
#
_entry.id   AF-A0A1C6G8C7-F1
#
_cell.length_a   1.000
_cell.length_b   1.000
_cell.length_c   1.000
_cell.angle_alpha   90.00
_cell.angle_beta   90.00
_cell.angle_gamma   90.00
#
_symmetry.space_group_name_H-M   'P 1'
#
loop_
_entity.id
_entity.type
_entity.pdbx_description
1 polymer ?
#
loop_
_entity_poly.entity_id
_entity_poly.type
_entity_poly.pdbx_seq_one_letter_code
_entity_poly.pdbx_strand_id
1 'polypeptide(L)'
;MNKYIEEMRRALVEFYNTQKRINAERADAMKKYNQEFQGDVLSRLMEESGTAYDKARYRIESAKADALASIEAWEKLDGSKLTDDAKLLKYDLPPSQFYELAKKYKNNGTMCLALAQYAEKKNREKESPDYFGWIDTSLIPTRKSLEEAYQYFYNNAITRLGSLYDGNQTPYITFEMMENGTKNFGAECPANIQYFNVLPNS
;
A
#
# COMPACT_ATOMS: atom_id res chain seq x y z
N MET A 1 9.79 -2.89 -1.93
CA MET A 1 8.47 -2.28 -1.70
C MET A 1 7.50 -2.90 -2.69
N ASN A 2 6.33 -3.32 -2.23
CA ASN A 2 5.29 -3.90 -3.10
C ASN A 2 4.96 -2.94 -4.26
N LYS A 3 4.83 -3.47 -5.48
CA LYS A 3 4.70 -2.66 -6.70
C LYS A 3 3.49 -1.71 -6.70
N TYR A 4 2.37 -2.09 -6.10
CA TYR A 4 1.16 -1.24 -6.08
C TYR A 4 1.32 -0.08 -5.10
N ILE A 5 1.98 -0.32 -3.95
CA ILE A 5 2.33 0.72 -2.99
C ILE A 5 3.34 1.69 -3.60
N GLU A 6 4.31 1.16 -4.36
CA GLU A 6 5.29 1.96 -5.10
C GLU A 6 4.61 2.86 -6.16
N GLU A 7 3.61 2.36 -6.88
CA GLU A 7 2.85 3.19 -7.83
C GLU A 7 2.05 4.31 -7.13
N MET A 8 1.44 4.03 -5.97
CA MET A 8 0.81 5.06 -5.15
C MET A 8 1.84 6.11 -4.69
N ARG A 9 3.02 5.67 -4.24
CA ARG A 9 4.13 6.55 -3.84
C ARG A 9 4.58 7.44 -4.99
N ARG A 10 4.76 6.88 -6.19
CA ARG A 10 5.16 7.62 -7.40
C ARG A 10 4.14 8.69 -7.75
N ALA A 11 2.84 8.36 -7.74
CA ALA A 11 1.78 9.33 -7.98
C ALA A 11 1.81 10.50 -6.97
N LEU A 12 2.03 10.20 -5.69
CA LEU A 12 2.16 11.21 -4.64
C LEU A 12 3.41 12.09 -4.81
N VAL A 13 4.56 11.50 -5.12
CA VAL A 13 5.83 12.23 -5.32
C VAL A 13 5.76 13.13 -6.55
N GLU A 14 5.22 12.65 -7.67
CA GLU A 14 5.00 13.46 -8.87
C GLU A 14 4.08 14.64 -8.58
N PHE A 15 2.94 14.39 -7.93
CA PHE A 15 2.01 15.45 -7.56
C PHE A 15 2.65 16.48 -6.63
N TYR A 16 3.38 16.02 -5.61
CA TYR A 16 4.13 16.87 -4.70
C TYR A 16 5.11 17.80 -5.44
N ASN A 17 5.88 17.25 -6.39
CA ASN A 17 6.83 18.05 -7.17
C ASN A 17 6.12 19.10 -8.03
N THR A 18 4.98 18.75 -8.64
CA THR A 18 4.15 19.70 -9.38
C THR A 18 3.64 20.82 -8.47
N GLN A 19 3.11 20.50 -7.29
CA GLN A 19 2.66 21.51 -6.32
C GLN A 19 3.80 22.41 -5.83
N LYS A 20 4.98 21.83 -5.57
CA LYS A 20 6.17 22.58 -5.18
C LYS A 20 6.55 23.62 -6.25
N ARG A 21 6.52 23.23 -7.52
CA ARG A 21 6.76 24.13 -8.66
C ARG A 21 5.67 25.21 -8.76
N ILE A 22 4.40 24.82 -8.74
CA ILE A 22 3.26 25.74 -8.82
C ILE A 22 3.34 26.81 -7.73
N ASN A 23 3.66 26.44 -6.49
CA ASN A 23 3.78 27.40 -5.40
C ASN A 23 4.95 28.37 -5.57
N ALA A 24 6.08 27.90 -6.11
CA ALA A 24 7.20 28.78 -6.46
C ALA A 24 6.80 29.78 -7.56
N GLU A 25 6.09 29.33 -8.59
CA GLU A 25 5.60 30.18 -9.69
C GLU A 25 4.55 31.19 -9.21
N ARG A 26 3.66 30.80 -8.29
CA ARG A 26 2.70 31.72 -7.66
C ARG A 26 3.40 32.81 -6.86
N ALA A 27 4.38 32.44 -6.04
CA ALA A 27 5.15 33.39 -5.24
C ALA A 27 5.95 34.37 -6.13
N ASP A 28 6.46 33.89 -7.26
CA ASP A 28 7.15 34.72 -8.25
C ASP A 28 6.18 35.65 -9.00
N ALA A 29 5.01 35.15 -9.40
CA ALA A 29 3.97 35.95 -10.06
C ALA A 29 3.46 37.09 -9.17
N MET A 30 3.27 36.83 -7.88
CA MET A 30 2.88 37.85 -6.89
C MET A 30 3.93 38.97 -6.73
N LYS A 31 5.20 38.69 -7.00
CA LYS A 31 6.29 39.67 -6.95
C LYS A 31 6.48 40.44 -8.25
N LYS A 32 6.24 39.80 -9.40
CA LYS A 32 6.57 40.33 -10.74
C LYS A 32 5.45 41.12 -11.40
N TYR A 33 4.19 40.72 -11.20
CA TYR A 33 3.07 41.28 -11.94
C TYR A 33 2.25 42.26 -11.10
N ASN A 34 1.75 43.32 -11.73
CA ASN A 34 0.69 44.15 -11.16
C ASN A 34 -0.58 43.29 -10.95
N GLN A 35 -1.39 43.66 -9.96
CA GLN A 35 -2.54 42.88 -9.49
C GLN A 35 -3.51 42.46 -10.61
N GLU A 36 -3.65 43.30 -11.65
CA GLU A 36 -4.48 43.03 -12.84
C GLU A 36 -4.00 41.83 -13.68
N PHE A 37 -2.70 41.57 -13.77
CA PHE A 37 -2.13 40.46 -14.54
C PHE A 37 -1.87 39.19 -13.70
N GLN A 38 -2.04 39.29 -12.37
CA GLN A 38 -1.90 38.14 -11.48
C GLN A 38 -3.05 37.14 -11.67
N GLY A 39 -4.26 37.62 -12.00
CA GLY A 39 -5.46 36.79 -12.14
C GLY A 39 -5.30 35.65 -13.15
N ASP A 40 -4.87 35.97 -14.37
CA ASP A 40 -4.72 34.98 -15.45
C ASP A 40 -3.65 33.92 -15.13
N VAL A 41 -2.52 34.36 -14.56
CA VAL A 41 -1.43 33.46 -14.17
C VAL A 41 -1.89 32.52 -13.04
N LEU A 42 -2.58 33.05 -12.03
CA LEU A 42 -3.09 32.26 -10.91
C LEU A 42 -4.17 31.26 -11.35
N SER A 43 -5.08 31.67 -12.22
CA SER A 43 -6.12 30.79 -12.79
C SER A 43 -5.51 29.61 -13.55
N ARG A 44 -4.52 29.85 -14.42
CA ARG A 44 -3.83 28.79 -15.14
C ARG A 44 -3.10 27.82 -14.21
N LEU A 45 -2.44 28.35 -13.17
CA LEU A 45 -1.74 27.52 -12.18
C LEU A 45 -2.71 26.69 -11.34
N MET A 46 -3.92 27.21 -11.08
CA MET A 46 -4.99 26.47 -10.42
C MET A 46 -5.54 25.33 -11.30
N GLU A 47 -5.74 25.58 -12.59
CA GLU A 47 -6.15 24.54 -13.55
C GLU A 47 -5.11 23.42 -13.67
N GLU A 48 -3.82 23.78 -13.74
CA GLU A 48 -2.73 22.82 -13.75
C GLU A 48 -2.68 21.98 -12.46
N SER A 49 -2.88 22.64 -11.31
CA SER A 49 -2.96 21.97 -10.01
C SER A 49 -4.09 20.94 -9.95
N GLY A 50 -5.29 21.32 -10.41
CA GLY A 50 -6.46 20.41 -10.47
C GLY A 50 -6.23 19.23 -11.40
N THR A 51 -5.68 19.48 -12.59
CA THR A 51 -5.34 18.42 -13.55
C THR A 51 -4.30 17.44 -12.97
N ALA A 52 -3.29 17.95 -12.27
CA ALA A 52 -2.29 17.11 -11.62
C ALA A 52 -2.88 16.27 -10.47
N TYR A 53 -3.84 16.84 -9.71
CA TYR A 53 -4.55 16.14 -8.66
C TYR A 53 -5.38 14.98 -9.22
N ASP A 54 -6.18 15.24 -10.26
CA ASP A 54 -7.01 14.22 -10.90
C ASP A 54 -6.16 13.09 -11.49
N LYS A 55 -5.03 13.44 -12.13
CA LYS A 55 -4.07 12.45 -12.63
C LYS A 55 -3.49 11.59 -11.51
N ALA A 56 -3.07 12.19 -10.40
CA ALA A 56 -2.51 11.45 -9.27
C ALA A 56 -3.56 10.55 -8.61
N ARG A 57 -4.78 11.06 -8.45
CA ARG A 57 -5.93 10.29 -7.93
C ARG A 57 -6.24 9.08 -8.81
N TYR A 58 -6.33 9.29 -10.12
CA TYR A 58 -6.56 8.22 -11.08
C TYR A 58 -5.50 7.12 -10.99
N ARG A 59 -4.21 7.48 -10.85
CA ARG A 59 -3.13 6.50 -10.69
C ARG A 59 -3.24 5.72 -9.37
N ILE A 60 -3.60 6.37 -8.27
CA ILE A 60 -3.80 5.70 -6.97
C ILE A 60 -4.98 4.73 -7.03
N GLU A 61 -6.10 5.16 -7.62
CA GLU A 61 -7.29 4.32 -7.82
C GLU A 61 -6.99 3.14 -8.76
N SER A 62 -6.23 3.36 -9.83
CA SER A 62 -5.77 2.29 -10.74
C SER A 62 -4.85 1.29 -10.04
N ALA A 63 -3.88 1.76 -9.25
CA ALA A 63 -2.99 0.88 -8.48
C ALA A 63 -3.76 0.00 -7.48
N LYS A 64 -4.84 0.52 -6.89
CA LYS A 64 -5.75 -0.27 -6.07
C LYS A 64 -6.51 -1.31 -6.90
N ALA A 65 -7.06 -0.93 -8.04
CA ALA A 65 -7.78 -1.85 -8.91
C ALA A 65 -6.87 -3.01 -9.38
N ASP A 66 -5.64 -2.69 -9.79
CA ASP A 66 -4.65 -3.70 -10.18
C ASP A 66 -4.25 -4.62 -9.02
N ALA A 67 -4.14 -4.06 -7.80
CA ALA A 67 -3.91 -4.86 -6.60
C ALA A 67 -5.05 -5.85 -6.33
N LEU A 68 -6.31 -5.43 -6.48
CA LEU A 68 -7.48 -6.30 -6.30
C LEU A 68 -7.55 -7.40 -7.37
N ALA A 69 -7.29 -7.07 -8.64
CA ALA A 69 -7.20 -8.05 -9.72
C ALA A 69 -6.08 -9.07 -9.47
N SER A 70 -4.96 -8.61 -8.90
CA SER A 70 -3.85 -9.48 -8.49
C SER A 70 -4.19 -10.40 -7.33
N ILE A 71 -5.03 -9.96 -6.39
CA ILE A 71 -5.54 -10.80 -5.30
C ILE A 71 -6.45 -11.89 -5.86
N GLU A 72 -7.34 -11.55 -6.80
CA GLU A 72 -8.22 -12.51 -7.45
C GLU A 72 -7.42 -13.61 -8.19
N ALA A 73 -6.38 -13.21 -8.93
CA ALA A 73 -5.46 -14.15 -9.57
C ALA A 73 -4.64 -14.99 -8.57
N TRP A 74 -4.28 -14.41 -7.42
CA TRP A 74 -3.56 -15.08 -6.35
C TRP A 74 -4.42 -16.14 -5.65
N GLU A 75 -5.69 -15.85 -5.39
CA GLU A 75 -6.62 -16.74 -4.68
C GLU A 75 -7.06 -17.94 -5.52
N LYS A 76 -7.08 -17.81 -6.85
CA LYS A 76 -7.51 -18.88 -7.74
C LYS A 76 -6.73 -20.18 -7.49
N LEU A 77 -7.46 -21.21 -7.06
CA LEU A 77 -6.89 -22.53 -6.78
C LEU A 77 -6.35 -23.17 -8.05
N ASP A 78 -5.12 -23.64 -7.94
CA ASP A 78 -4.39 -24.25 -9.03
C ASP A 78 -3.51 -25.36 -8.48
N GLY A 79 -3.88 -26.61 -8.74
CA GLY A 79 -3.14 -27.78 -8.27
C GLY A 79 -1.68 -27.81 -8.72
N SER A 80 -1.34 -27.14 -9.84
CA SER A 80 0.06 -27.03 -10.29
C SER A 80 0.90 -26.11 -9.41
N LYS A 81 0.27 -25.25 -8.61
CA LYS A 81 0.94 -24.38 -7.63
C LYS A 81 1.17 -25.08 -6.28
N LEU A 82 0.65 -26.30 -6.06
CA LEU A 82 1.04 -27.10 -4.91
C LEU A 82 2.47 -27.59 -5.10
N THR A 83 3.34 -27.22 -4.17
CA THR A 83 4.75 -27.61 -4.19
C THR A 83 4.99 -28.89 -3.40
N ASP A 84 6.16 -29.52 -3.59
CA ASP A 84 6.55 -30.71 -2.82
C ASP A 84 6.57 -30.46 -1.30
N ASP A 85 6.79 -29.23 -0.85
CA ASP A 85 6.72 -28.85 0.57
C ASP A 85 5.31 -29.07 1.15
N ALA A 86 4.25 -29.14 0.34
CA ALA A 86 2.91 -29.50 0.80
C ALA A 86 2.89 -30.92 1.41
N LYS A 87 3.79 -31.81 0.98
CA LYS A 87 3.96 -33.16 1.57
C LYS A 87 4.45 -33.11 3.02
N LEU A 88 5.06 -32.00 3.45
CA LEU A 88 5.49 -31.80 4.84
C LEU A 88 4.31 -31.56 5.79
N LEU A 89 3.17 -31.08 5.28
CA LEU A 89 1.97 -30.77 6.07
C LEU A 89 1.27 -32.01 6.65
N LYS A 90 1.71 -33.22 6.28
CA LYS A 90 1.25 -34.48 6.90
C LYS A 90 1.93 -34.75 8.26
N TYR A 91 3.00 -34.02 8.57
CA TYR A 91 3.75 -34.15 9.82
C TYR A 91 3.36 -33.06 10.82
N ASP A 92 3.68 -33.29 12.10
CA ASP A 92 3.60 -32.24 13.11
C ASP A 92 4.82 -31.31 13.00
N LEU A 93 4.65 -30.22 12.23
CA LEU A 93 5.68 -29.23 11.98
C LEU A 93 5.87 -28.35 13.22
N PRO A 94 7.12 -28.14 13.68
CA PRO A 94 7.42 -27.09 14.65
C PRO A 94 6.95 -25.72 14.13
N PRO A 95 6.47 -24.81 15.00
CA PRO A 95 6.01 -23.48 14.57
C PRO A 95 7.05 -22.72 13.74
N SER A 96 8.34 -22.82 14.07
CA SER A 96 9.41 -22.19 13.28
C SER A 96 9.44 -22.67 11.83
N GLN A 97 9.34 -23.98 11.60
CA GLN A 97 9.32 -24.55 10.24
C GLN A 97 8.04 -24.16 9.50
N PHE A 98 6.91 -24.10 10.20
CA PHE A 98 5.65 -23.60 9.63
C PHE A 98 5.78 -22.15 9.14
N TYR A 99 6.37 -21.27 9.95
CA TYR A 99 6.52 -19.85 9.58
C TYR A 99 7.50 -19.63 8.42
N GLU A 100 8.53 -20.46 8.30
CA GLU A 100 9.40 -20.44 7.11
C GLU A 100 8.64 -20.82 5.84
N LEU A 101 7.74 -21.82 5.90
CA LEU A 101 6.87 -22.16 4.77
C LEU A 101 5.89 -21.04 4.45
N ALA A 102 5.25 -20.46 5.48
CA ALA A 102 4.35 -19.32 5.31
C ALA A 102 5.06 -18.13 4.65
N LYS A 103 6.28 -17.83 5.07
CA LYS A 103 7.12 -16.77 4.49
C LYS A 103 7.55 -17.07 3.06
N LYS A 104 7.97 -18.30 2.78
CA LYS A 104 8.40 -18.75 1.45
C LYS A 104 7.27 -18.67 0.42
N TYR A 105 6.04 -19.01 0.83
CA TYR A 105 4.91 -19.17 -0.07
C TYR A 105 3.90 -18.03 -0.07
N LYS A 106 4.21 -16.86 0.53
CA LYS A 106 3.30 -15.69 0.55
C LYS A 106 2.70 -15.31 -0.82
N ASN A 107 3.45 -15.52 -1.90
CA ASN A 107 3.04 -15.20 -3.26
C ASN A 107 2.18 -16.29 -3.93
N ASN A 108 1.91 -17.40 -3.24
CA ASN A 108 1.23 -18.57 -3.77
C ASN A 108 -0.04 -18.86 -2.95
N GLY A 109 -1.19 -18.36 -3.41
CA GLY A 109 -2.46 -18.51 -2.68
C GLY A 109 -2.90 -19.96 -2.49
N THR A 110 -2.55 -20.87 -3.40
CA THR A 110 -2.84 -22.30 -3.22
C THR A 110 -2.03 -22.89 -2.06
N MET A 111 -0.75 -22.57 -1.95
CA MET A 111 0.08 -22.98 -0.80
C MET A 111 -0.35 -22.28 0.49
N CYS A 112 -0.70 -20.99 0.46
CA CYS A 112 -1.22 -20.28 1.63
C CYS A 112 -2.52 -20.90 2.15
N LEU A 113 -3.43 -21.32 1.27
CA LEU A 113 -4.64 -22.04 1.68
C LEU A 113 -4.30 -23.36 2.36
N ALA A 114 -3.39 -24.16 1.79
CA ALA A 114 -2.96 -25.42 2.38
C ALA A 114 -2.33 -25.21 3.78
N LEU A 115 -1.52 -24.18 3.94
CA LEU A 115 -0.91 -23.79 5.22
C LEU A 115 -1.95 -23.31 6.23
N ALA A 116 -2.95 -22.54 5.81
CA ALA A 116 -4.04 -22.08 6.66
C ALA A 116 -4.86 -23.27 7.20
N GLN A 117 -5.24 -24.20 6.32
CA GLN A 117 -5.98 -25.41 6.71
C GLN A 117 -5.18 -26.28 7.68
N TYR A 118 -3.87 -26.42 7.45
CA TYR A 118 -2.96 -27.11 8.36
C TYR A 118 -2.96 -26.46 9.75
N ALA A 119 -2.76 -25.14 9.81
CA ALA A 119 -2.70 -24.39 11.06
C ALA A 119 -4.02 -24.44 11.83
N GLU A 120 -5.15 -24.27 11.15
CA GLU A 120 -6.48 -24.38 11.75
C GLU A 120 -6.74 -25.77 12.33
N LYS A 121 -6.38 -26.83 11.60
CA LYS A 121 -6.52 -28.21 12.10
C LYS A 121 -5.70 -28.42 13.37
N LYS A 122 -4.43 -27.99 13.36
CA LYS A 122 -3.53 -28.12 14.51
C LYS A 122 -4.03 -27.32 15.71
N ASN A 123 -4.51 -26.10 15.48
CA ASN A 123 -5.03 -25.24 16.53
C ASN A 123 -6.32 -25.80 17.16
N ARG A 124 -7.18 -26.50 16.40
CA ARG A 124 -8.35 -27.19 16.95
C ARG A 124 -8.01 -28.36 17.88
N GLU A 125 -6.82 -28.94 17.74
CA GLU A 125 -6.31 -29.99 18.63
C GLU A 125 -5.75 -29.41 19.94
N LYS A 126 -5.77 -28.08 20.12
CA LYS A 126 -5.26 -27.37 21.31
C LYS A 126 -6.40 -26.67 22.05
N GLU A 127 -6.31 -26.65 23.38
CA GLU A 127 -7.36 -26.05 24.25
C GLU A 127 -7.35 -24.51 24.22
N SER A 128 -6.21 -23.87 23.94
CA SER A 128 -6.06 -22.40 23.97
C SER A 128 -4.93 -21.90 23.06
N PRO A 129 -5.01 -20.66 22.53
CA PRO A 129 -3.91 -19.93 21.88
C PRO A 129 -2.64 -19.77 22.71
N ASP A 130 -2.74 -19.85 24.03
CA ASP A 130 -1.60 -19.70 24.94
C ASP A 130 -0.78 -21.00 25.10
N TYR A 131 -1.19 -22.07 24.42
CA TYR A 131 -0.55 -23.38 24.53
C TYR A 131 0.67 -23.50 23.61
N PHE A 132 1.72 -24.17 24.10
CA PHE A 132 2.93 -24.43 23.33
C PHE A 132 2.59 -25.21 22.03
N GLY A 133 3.01 -24.64 20.90
CA GLY A 133 2.76 -25.19 19.57
C GLY A 133 1.52 -24.65 18.86
N TRP A 134 0.80 -23.67 19.42
CA TRP A 134 -0.20 -22.90 18.69
C TRP A 134 0.44 -22.16 17.50
N ILE A 135 -0.25 -22.15 16.37
CA ILE A 135 0.19 -21.47 15.16
C ILE A 135 -0.60 -20.18 14.99
N ASP A 136 0.08 -19.04 15.04
CA ASP A 136 -0.48 -17.76 14.62
C ASP A 136 -0.79 -17.74 13.12
N THR A 137 -2.08 -17.84 12.78
CA THR A 137 -2.56 -17.80 11.40
C THR A 137 -2.57 -16.41 10.79
N SER A 138 -2.40 -15.35 11.57
CA SER A 138 -2.37 -13.96 11.06
C SER A 138 -1.15 -13.70 10.16
N LEU A 139 -0.13 -14.54 10.25
CA LEU A 139 1.08 -14.49 9.42
C LEU A 139 0.91 -15.17 8.06
N ILE A 140 -0.24 -15.83 7.82
CA ILE A 140 -0.57 -16.47 6.55
C ILE A 140 -1.41 -15.49 5.74
N PRO A 141 -0.97 -15.07 4.54
CA PRO A 141 -1.79 -14.24 3.69
C PRO A 141 -3.13 -14.91 3.36
N THR A 142 -4.20 -14.17 3.53
CA THR A 142 -5.57 -14.48 3.11
C THR A 142 -6.09 -13.40 2.18
N ARG A 143 -7.10 -13.69 1.35
CA ARG A 143 -7.77 -12.69 0.52
C ARG A 143 -8.12 -11.43 1.33
N LYS A 144 -8.79 -11.63 2.48
CA LYS A 144 -9.19 -10.55 3.37
C LYS A 144 -8.00 -9.72 3.87
N SER A 145 -6.95 -10.36 4.38
CA SER A 145 -5.77 -9.63 4.88
C SER A 145 -5.04 -8.86 3.78
N LEU A 146 -5.04 -9.37 2.55
CA LEU A 146 -4.45 -8.69 1.40
C LEU A 146 -5.28 -7.46 1.00
N GLU A 147 -6.61 -7.62 0.94
CA GLU A 147 -7.54 -6.52 0.67
C GLU A 147 -7.43 -5.43 1.75
N GLU A 148 -7.35 -5.80 3.03
CA GLU A 148 -7.16 -4.87 4.15
C GLU A 148 -5.82 -4.13 4.05
N ALA A 149 -4.73 -4.82 3.71
CA ALA A 149 -3.42 -4.19 3.52
C ALA A 149 -3.44 -3.17 2.38
N TYR A 150 -3.95 -3.52 1.20
CA TYR A 150 -4.03 -2.56 0.09
C TYR A 150 -5.01 -1.43 0.35
N GLN A 151 -6.13 -1.70 1.03
CA GLN A 151 -7.10 -0.68 1.43
C GLN A 151 -6.49 0.32 2.41
N TYR A 152 -5.65 -0.16 3.35
CA TYR A 152 -4.90 0.70 4.27
C TYR A 152 -3.99 1.67 3.50
N PHE A 153 -3.16 1.17 2.59
CA PHE A 153 -2.25 2.03 1.81
C PHE A 153 -3.02 2.98 0.89
N TYR A 154 -4.09 2.50 0.24
CA TYR A 154 -4.96 3.35 -0.56
C TYR A 154 -5.56 4.51 0.25
N ASN A 155 -6.14 4.24 1.43
CA ASN A 155 -6.73 5.28 2.28
C ASN A 155 -5.68 6.32 2.66
N ASN A 156 -4.50 5.87 3.09
CA ASN A 156 -3.39 6.75 3.42
C ASN A 156 -2.92 7.57 2.21
N ALA A 157 -2.89 6.99 1.01
CA ALA A 157 -2.52 7.70 -0.21
C ALA A 157 -3.54 8.79 -0.57
N ILE A 158 -4.84 8.48 -0.50
CA ILE A 158 -5.91 9.46 -0.77
C ILE A 158 -5.90 10.59 0.27
N THR A 159 -5.76 10.26 1.56
CA THR A 159 -5.62 11.28 2.62
C THR A 159 -4.40 12.16 2.36
N ARG A 160 -3.25 11.57 2.02
CA ARG A 160 -2.02 12.32 1.72
C ARG A 160 -2.19 13.21 0.49
N LEU A 161 -2.78 12.69 -0.58
CA LEU A 161 -3.06 13.44 -1.80
C LEU A 161 -3.96 14.65 -1.49
N GLY A 162 -5.01 14.45 -0.69
CA GLY A 162 -5.86 15.54 -0.19
C GLY A 162 -5.11 16.56 0.66
N SER A 163 -4.20 16.13 1.53
CA SER A 163 -3.37 17.06 2.32
C SER A 163 -2.36 17.85 1.46
N LEU A 164 -1.87 17.26 0.37
CA LEU A 164 -0.98 17.93 -0.58
C LEU A 164 -1.74 18.91 -1.49
N TYR A 165 -3.04 18.69 -1.67
CA TYR A 165 -3.92 19.52 -2.48
C TYR A 165 -4.67 20.51 -1.60
N ASP A 166 -4.11 21.69 -1.41
CA ASP A 166 -4.88 22.80 -0.87
C ASP A 166 -5.70 23.43 -2.01
N GLY A 167 -6.96 23.01 -2.14
CA GLY A 167 -7.91 23.59 -3.11
C GLY A 167 -8.11 25.11 -2.94
N ASN A 168 -7.74 25.67 -1.80
CA ASN A 168 -7.78 27.11 -1.49
C ASN A 168 -6.37 27.75 -1.46
N GLN A 169 -5.32 26.94 -1.59
CA GLN A 169 -3.92 27.33 -1.72
C GLN A 169 -3.40 28.31 -0.63
N THR A 170 -3.88 28.14 0.59
CA THR A 170 -3.49 28.84 1.83
C THR A 170 -2.21 28.24 2.45
N PRO A 171 -1.25 29.06 2.89
CA PRO A 171 0.05 28.58 3.35
C PRO A 171 0.01 28.14 4.82
N TYR A 172 -0.74 27.09 5.18
CA TYR A 172 -0.74 26.60 6.57
C TYR A 172 0.28 25.49 6.85
N ILE A 173 0.79 24.80 5.82
CA ILE A 173 1.84 23.78 5.97
C ILE A 173 2.94 24.03 4.92
N THR A 174 4.19 24.16 5.36
CA THR A 174 5.31 24.27 4.42
C THR A 174 5.47 22.94 3.68
N PHE A 175 5.57 22.99 2.34
CA PHE A 175 5.77 21.80 1.50
C PHE A 175 7.01 20.98 1.89
N GLU A 176 7.98 21.59 2.56
CA GLU A 176 9.16 20.90 3.09
C GLU A 176 8.80 19.85 4.17
N MET A 177 7.86 20.15 5.07
CA MET A 177 7.42 19.19 6.10
C MET A 177 6.69 17.99 5.48
N MET A 178 6.01 18.20 4.36
CA MET A 178 5.26 17.16 3.64
C MET A 178 6.16 16.31 2.74
N GLU A 179 7.35 16.78 2.40
CA GLU A 179 8.29 16.12 1.48
C GLU A 179 8.72 14.75 2.00
N ASN A 180 9.14 14.69 3.27
CA ASN A 180 9.66 13.48 3.88
C ASN A 180 8.58 12.37 3.97
N GLY A 181 7.38 12.74 4.41
CA GLY A 181 6.25 11.82 4.49
C GLY A 181 5.77 11.31 3.13
N THR A 182 5.89 12.14 2.09
CA THR A 182 5.54 11.76 0.71
C THR A 182 6.58 10.82 0.11
N LYS A 183 7.87 11.15 0.27
CA LYS A 183 8.99 10.33 -0.26
C LYS A 183 9.07 8.95 0.39
N ASN A 184 8.75 8.86 1.68
CA ASN A 184 8.77 7.62 2.46
C ASN A 184 7.40 6.94 2.56
N PHE A 185 6.41 7.37 1.79
CA PHE A 185 5.11 6.69 1.77
C PHE A 185 5.31 5.21 1.43
N GLY A 186 4.70 4.33 2.23
CA GLY A 186 4.83 2.88 2.05
C GLY A 186 6.20 2.32 2.43
N ALA A 187 7.03 3.04 3.19
CA ALA A 187 8.25 2.49 3.76
C ALA A 187 7.95 1.49 4.89
N GLU A 188 8.84 0.53 5.11
CA GLU A 188 8.78 -0.36 6.28
C GLU A 188 8.99 0.45 7.56
N CYS A 189 7.98 0.46 8.41
CA CYS A 189 7.98 1.11 9.72
C CYS A 189 7.02 0.39 10.66
N PRO A 190 7.07 0.63 11.98
CA PRO A 190 6.18 -0.03 12.94
C PRO A 190 4.68 0.10 12.61
N ALA A 191 4.25 1.23 12.02
CA ALA A 191 2.85 1.43 11.62
C ALA A 191 2.43 0.56 10.42
N ASN A 192 3.39 0.16 9.57
CA ASN A 192 3.11 -0.57 8.33
C ASN A 192 3.47 -2.07 8.42
N ILE A 193 4.21 -2.49 9.46
CA ILE A 193 4.84 -3.82 9.52
C ILE A 193 3.83 -4.97 9.43
N GLN A 194 2.66 -4.82 10.07
CA GLN A 194 1.60 -5.82 10.03
C GLN A 194 1.05 -6.06 8.61
N TYR A 195 1.02 -5.00 7.78
CA TYR A 195 0.58 -5.12 6.40
C TYR A 195 1.67 -5.73 5.51
N PHE A 196 2.94 -5.39 5.75
CA PHE A 196 4.06 -6.06 5.05
C PHE A 196 4.21 -7.54 5.41
N ASN A 197 3.78 -7.95 6.60
CA ASN A 197 3.77 -9.34 6.98
C ASN A 197 2.84 -10.20 6.11
N VAL A 198 1.77 -9.64 5.56
CA VAL A 198 0.82 -10.40 4.71
C VAL A 198 0.99 -10.11 3.22
N LEU A 199 1.56 -8.98 2.84
CA LEU A 199 1.70 -8.63 1.43
C LEU A 199 2.66 -9.60 0.70
N PRO A 200 2.35 -9.96 -0.57
CA PRO A 200 3.25 -10.74 -1.40
C PRO A 200 4.60 -10.02 -1.54
N ASN A 201 5.68 -10.78 -1.47
CA ASN A 201 7.03 -10.30 -1.76
C ASN A 201 7.06 -9.73 -3.18
N SER A 202 7.76 -8.62 -3.32
CA SER A 202 7.99 -7.92 -4.60
C SER A 202 8.92 -8.72 -5.50
#